data_AF-A0A4W5PAB8-F1
#
_entry.id   AF-A0A4W5PAB8-F1
#
_cell.length_a   1.000
_cell.length_b   1.000
_cell.length_c   1.000
_cell.angle_alpha   90.00
_cell.angle_beta   90.00
_cell.angle_gamma   90.00
#
_symmetry.space_group_name_H-M   'P 1'
#
loop_
_entity.id
_entity.type
_entity.pdbx_description
1 polymer ?
#
loop_
_entity_poly.entity_id
_entity_poly.type
_entity_poly.pdbx_seq_one_letter_code
_entity_poly.pdbx_strand_id
1 'polypeptide(L)'
;MPPIDNDTGRNQLKSRIQELIDSNQVLVFSKSYCPFCVKVKDLFKELNVNCNVVELDLIDDGSNYQELLLEMTRQKTVPNVFVNKTHIGGCDKTMQAHKDGILQKLLCRENEVYEYDLIVIGGGSGGLACSKEAAMLGKKVMVLDYVVPTPKGNTWGLGGTCVNVGCIPKKLMHQTALLGTSMQDARKFGWELPEETVKHNWEMMKTAVNNYIGSLNWGYRVALRDKNVNYVNSYAEFIEPHKIKATNKRGKETFHTAAKFILATGERPRYMGIPGDKEYCITSDDLFSLPHCPGKTLVIGASYVALECGGFLAGLGLDVTVMVRSILLRGFDQDMANRAGEHMEEHGVKFLRKYVPVKVEELEAGTPGRLKVTAKSTESDETIEGEYNTVLIAVGRDACTGKIGLDQAGVKVNPKNGKVPVNDEEQTNVPHIYAIGDILEGKWELTPVAIQAGKLLARRLYAGASLKVYHSLFWPLEFTVPNRDNNKCYSKIICNKLDNDRVIGFHYLGPNAGEVTQGYGVAMKCGLTKEQLDNTIGIHPTCAEIFTTMEVTKSSGGDITQAGC
;
A
#
# COMPACT_ATOMS: atom_id res chain seq x y z
N MET A 1 48.64 -44.30 -37.36
CA MET A 1 47.57 -43.33 -37.04
C MET A 1 48.24 -42.10 -36.47
N PRO A 2 47.98 -40.89 -37.00
CA PRO A 2 48.53 -39.66 -36.41
C PRO A 2 47.82 -39.36 -35.08
N PRO A 3 48.47 -38.66 -34.15
CA PRO A 3 47.86 -38.26 -32.89
C PRO A 3 46.72 -37.28 -33.17
N ILE A 4 45.55 -37.56 -32.59
CA ILE A 4 44.38 -36.67 -32.62
C ILE A 4 44.72 -35.45 -31.76
N ASP A 5 44.47 -34.28 -32.34
CA ASP A 5 44.82 -32.96 -31.82
C ASP A 5 44.13 -32.70 -30.46
N ASN A 6 44.90 -32.78 -29.37
CA ASN A 6 44.41 -32.73 -27.98
C ASN A 6 43.99 -31.31 -27.55
N ASP A 7 44.24 -30.30 -28.38
CA ASP A 7 44.03 -28.88 -28.06
C ASP A 7 42.60 -28.39 -28.37
N THR A 8 41.95 -28.98 -29.38
CA THR A 8 40.62 -28.54 -29.84
C THR A 8 39.51 -28.89 -28.85
N GLY A 9 39.55 -30.10 -28.26
CA GLY A 9 38.59 -30.53 -27.24
C GLY A 9 38.75 -29.80 -25.90
N ARG A 10 40.00 -29.48 -25.51
CA ARG A 10 40.32 -28.75 -24.28
C ARG A 10 39.83 -27.30 -24.35
N ASN A 11 39.97 -26.65 -25.49
CA ASN A 11 39.47 -25.28 -25.71
C ASN A 11 37.92 -25.21 -25.71
N GLN A 12 37.24 -26.20 -26.29
CA GLN A 12 35.77 -26.29 -26.22
C GLN A 12 35.27 -26.49 -24.78
N LEU A 13 35.94 -27.34 -24.01
CA LEU A 13 35.61 -27.56 -22.59
C LEU A 13 35.78 -26.28 -21.76
N LYS A 14 36.84 -25.50 -22.03
CA LYS A 14 37.09 -24.21 -21.40
C LYS A 14 35.97 -23.21 -21.65
N SER A 15 35.53 -23.09 -22.89
CA SER A 15 34.40 -22.23 -23.26
C SER A 15 33.12 -22.65 -22.54
N ARG A 16 32.85 -23.95 -22.43
CA ARG A 16 31.67 -24.48 -21.73
C ARG A 16 31.69 -24.19 -20.22
N ILE A 17 32.85 -24.32 -19.56
CA ILE A 17 33.01 -23.94 -18.15
C ILE A 17 32.79 -22.43 -17.98
N GLN A 18 33.34 -21.63 -18.89
CA GLN A 18 33.18 -20.18 -18.86
C GLN A 18 31.72 -19.76 -19.07
N GLU A 19 31.01 -20.37 -20.01
CA GLU A 19 29.57 -20.15 -20.24
C GLU A 19 28.74 -20.50 -18.99
N LEU A 20 29.06 -21.60 -18.30
CA LEU A 20 28.39 -21.96 -17.05
C LEU A 20 28.64 -20.91 -15.96
N ILE A 21 29.87 -20.40 -15.84
CA ILE A 21 30.20 -19.32 -14.88
C ILE A 21 29.46 -18.02 -15.23
N ASP A 22 29.36 -17.70 -16.53
CA ASP A 22 28.76 -16.45 -17.00
C ASP A 22 27.22 -16.44 -16.93
N SER A 23 26.58 -17.61 -17.10
CA SER A 23 25.13 -17.77 -17.13
C SER A 23 24.48 -17.96 -15.76
N ASN A 24 25.27 -18.19 -14.70
CA ASN A 24 24.75 -18.51 -13.37
C ASN A 24 25.20 -17.49 -12.32
N GLN A 25 24.25 -17.03 -11.49
CA GLN A 25 24.54 -16.14 -10.36
C GLN A 25 25.40 -16.83 -9.30
N VAL A 26 25.09 -18.09 -8.99
CA VAL A 26 25.91 -18.95 -8.13
C VAL A 26 26.12 -20.27 -8.84
N LEU A 27 27.38 -20.67 -8.99
CA LEU A 27 27.79 -21.94 -9.58
C LEU A 27 28.72 -22.68 -8.62
N VAL A 28 28.42 -23.95 -8.37
CA VAL A 28 29.23 -24.82 -7.50
C VAL A 28 29.61 -26.07 -8.27
N PHE A 29 30.91 -26.22 -8.57
CA PHE A 29 31.46 -27.49 -8.99
C PHE A 29 31.65 -28.38 -7.76
N SER A 30 31.00 -29.54 -7.76
CA SER A 30 30.77 -30.39 -6.61
C SER A 30 31.10 -31.86 -6.94
N LYS A 31 31.13 -32.71 -5.90
CA LYS A 31 30.96 -34.16 -6.06
C LYS A 31 29.86 -34.63 -5.12
N SER A 32 29.01 -35.56 -5.59
CA SER A 32 27.78 -35.97 -4.89
C SER A 32 28.04 -36.50 -3.47
N TYR A 33 29.19 -37.15 -3.26
CA TYR A 33 29.61 -37.75 -1.99
C TYR A 33 30.38 -36.79 -1.05
N CYS A 34 30.70 -35.56 -1.47
CA CYS A 34 31.59 -34.69 -0.71
C CYS A 34 30.84 -33.91 0.40
N PRO A 35 31.16 -34.11 1.70
CA PRO A 35 30.45 -33.45 2.81
C PRO A 35 30.64 -31.94 2.82
N PHE A 36 31.80 -31.45 2.36
CA PHE A 36 32.07 -30.01 2.23
C PHE A 36 31.24 -29.35 1.12
N CYS A 37 30.88 -30.09 0.08
CA CYS A 37 29.98 -29.61 -0.97
C CYS A 37 28.55 -29.49 -0.46
N VAL A 38 28.09 -30.47 0.33
CA VAL A 38 26.75 -30.43 0.99
C VAL A 38 26.63 -29.19 1.86
N LYS A 39 27.64 -28.91 2.70
CA LYS A 39 27.66 -27.73 3.58
C LYS A 39 27.52 -26.40 2.84
N VAL A 40 28.15 -26.26 1.67
CA VAL A 40 28.03 -25.05 0.83
C VAL A 40 26.66 -24.95 0.18
N LYS A 41 26.08 -26.06 -0.28
CA LYS A 41 24.72 -26.08 -0.84
C LYS A 41 23.67 -25.71 0.20
N ASP A 42 23.81 -26.26 1.42
CA ASP A 42 22.93 -25.94 2.54
C ASP A 42 23.02 -24.46 2.91
N LEU A 43 24.22 -23.86 2.91
CA LEU A 43 24.39 -22.41 3.10
C LEU A 43 23.60 -21.60 2.07
N PHE A 44 23.72 -21.88 0.77
CA PHE A 44 22.98 -21.12 -0.24
C PHE A 44 21.47 -21.37 -0.17
N LYS A 45 21.05 -22.55 0.29
CA LYS A 45 19.65 -22.86 0.58
C LYS A 45 19.12 -22.06 1.77
N GLU A 46 19.90 -21.93 2.85
CA GLU A 46 19.59 -21.08 4.01
C GLU A 46 19.50 -19.60 3.62
N LEU A 47 20.38 -19.15 2.71
CA LEU A 47 20.36 -17.80 2.15
C LEU A 47 19.23 -17.56 1.14
N ASN A 48 18.43 -18.58 0.82
CA ASN A 48 17.36 -18.55 -0.18
C ASN A 48 17.85 -18.09 -1.56
N VAL A 49 19.05 -18.49 -1.95
CA VAL A 49 19.67 -18.19 -3.25
C VAL A 49 19.69 -19.45 -4.10
N ASN A 50 19.19 -19.35 -5.33
CA ASN A 50 19.24 -20.47 -6.27
C ASN A 50 20.70 -20.72 -6.73
N CYS A 51 21.19 -21.94 -6.51
CA CYS A 51 22.57 -22.33 -6.79
C CYS A 51 22.59 -23.42 -7.86
N ASN A 52 23.28 -23.18 -8.98
CA ASN A 52 23.51 -24.20 -9.98
C ASN A 52 24.69 -25.09 -9.57
N VAL A 53 24.51 -26.41 -9.64
CA VAL A 53 25.48 -27.40 -9.15
C VAL A 53 25.88 -28.32 -10.29
N VAL A 54 27.18 -28.46 -10.49
CA VAL A 54 27.76 -29.39 -11.46
C VAL A 54 28.47 -30.50 -10.69
N GLU A 55 27.87 -31.68 -10.65
CA GLU A 55 28.44 -32.86 -9.97
C GLU A 55 29.46 -33.55 -10.88
N LEU A 56 30.75 -33.31 -10.62
CA LEU A 56 31.85 -33.79 -11.45
C LEU A 56 31.97 -35.32 -11.46
N ASP A 57 31.45 -36.02 -10.45
CA ASP A 57 31.45 -37.49 -10.39
C ASP A 57 30.34 -38.14 -11.21
N LEU A 58 29.36 -37.37 -11.68
CA LEU A 58 28.23 -37.85 -12.48
C LEU A 58 28.36 -37.48 -13.97
N ILE A 59 29.50 -36.90 -14.37
CA ILE A 59 29.78 -36.47 -15.74
C ILE A 59 30.98 -37.27 -16.26
N ASP A 60 30.84 -37.83 -17.47
CA ASP A 60 31.86 -38.70 -18.08
C ASP A 60 33.26 -38.03 -18.19
N ASP A 61 33.31 -36.72 -18.40
CA ASP A 61 34.53 -35.90 -18.51
C ASP A 61 34.93 -35.18 -17.20
N GLY A 62 34.43 -35.60 -16.04
CA GLY A 62 34.62 -34.90 -14.77
C GLY A 62 36.09 -34.65 -14.35
N SER A 63 37.00 -35.55 -14.71
CA SER A 63 38.44 -35.41 -14.51
C SER A 63 39.03 -34.24 -15.30
N ASN A 64 38.62 -34.08 -16.56
CA ASN A 64 39.06 -32.98 -17.44
C ASN A 64 38.53 -31.63 -16.93
N TYR A 65 37.29 -31.57 -16.42
CA TYR A 65 36.77 -30.38 -15.73
C TYR A 65 37.65 -30.03 -14.52
N GLN A 66 38.07 -31.03 -13.74
CA GLN A 66 38.84 -30.81 -12.52
C GLN A 66 40.27 -30.30 -12.81
N GLU A 67 40.89 -30.75 -13.91
CA GLU A 67 42.18 -30.21 -14.38
C GLU A 67 42.06 -28.78 -14.89
N LEU A 68 41.01 -28.47 -15.67
CA LEU A 68 40.81 -27.13 -16.21
C LEU A 68 40.44 -26.12 -15.12
N LEU A 69 39.64 -26.53 -14.14
CA LEU A 69 39.34 -25.72 -12.97
C LEU A 69 40.61 -25.44 -12.15
N LEU A 70 41.53 -26.39 -12.03
CA LEU A 70 42.83 -26.16 -11.41
C LEU A 70 43.62 -25.08 -12.15
N GLU A 71 43.64 -25.09 -13.49
CA GLU A 71 44.29 -24.04 -14.27
C GLU A 71 43.64 -22.67 -14.09
N MET A 72 42.30 -22.60 -14.12
CA MET A 72 41.54 -21.35 -14.04
C MET A 72 41.56 -20.73 -12.64
N THR A 73 41.44 -21.56 -11.61
CA THR A 73 41.19 -21.10 -10.23
C THR A 73 42.36 -21.33 -9.29
N ARG A 74 43.39 -22.05 -9.74
CA ARG A 74 44.49 -22.59 -8.91
C ARG A 74 44.00 -23.51 -7.78
N GLN A 75 42.81 -24.10 -7.92
CA GLN A 75 42.20 -24.98 -6.93
C GLN A 75 41.72 -26.29 -7.57
N LYS A 76 42.30 -27.42 -7.15
CA LYS A 76 41.92 -28.78 -7.60
C LYS A 76 40.74 -29.36 -6.80
N THR A 77 40.51 -28.87 -5.58
CA THR A 77 39.55 -29.41 -4.63
C THR A 77 38.13 -28.92 -4.89
N VAL A 78 37.15 -29.78 -4.59
CA VAL A 78 35.71 -29.42 -4.54
C VAL A 78 35.27 -29.18 -3.09
N PRO A 79 34.31 -28.28 -2.81
CA PRO A 79 33.58 -27.46 -3.78
C PRO A 79 34.47 -26.37 -4.40
N ASN A 80 34.19 -26.00 -5.64
CA ASN A 80 34.81 -24.83 -6.28
C ASN A 80 33.66 -23.86 -6.64
N VAL A 81 33.60 -22.74 -5.92
CA VAL A 81 32.41 -21.88 -5.83
C VAL A 81 32.64 -20.57 -6.56
N PHE A 82 31.70 -20.20 -7.43
CA PHE A 82 31.63 -18.92 -8.11
C PHE A 82 30.34 -18.19 -7.75
N VAL A 83 30.44 -16.89 -7.49
CA VAL A 83 29.30 -16.00 -7.28
C VAL A 83 29.48 -14.78 -8.17
N ASN A 84 28.52 -14.51 -9.05
CA ASN A 84 28.55 -13.42 -10.04
C ASN A 84 29.93 -13.34 -10.74
N LYS A 85 30.35 -14.45 -11.35
CA LYS A 85 31.63 -14.62 -12.07
C LYS A 85 32.90 -14.55 -11.21
N THR A 86 32.78 -14.19 -9.93
CA THR A 86 33.90 -14.09 -9.00
C THR A 86 34.13 -15.45 -8.35
N HIS A 87 35.34 -15.98 -8.49
CA HIS A 87 35.74 -17.21 -7.81
C HIS A 87 35.97 -16.95 -6.31
N ILE A 88 35.18 -17.62 -5.46
CA ILE A 88 35.26 -17.50 -4.00
C ILE A 88 36.27 -18.49 -3.41
N GLY A 89 36.30 -19.72 -3.95
CA GLY A 89 37.16 -20.80 -3.48
C GLY A 89 36.39 -22.01 -2.97
N GLY A 90 37.02 -22.75 -2.06
CA GLY A 90 36.46 -23.92 -1.39
C GLY A 90 35.53 -23.62 -0.22
N CYS A 91 35.13 -24.67 0.50
CA CYS A 91 34.17 -24.58 1.60
C CYS A 91 34.58 -23.53 2.65
N ASP A 92 35.80 -23.59 3.16
CA ASP A 92 36.25 -22.67 4.22
C ASP A 92 36.22 -21.20 3.79
N LYS A 93 36.67 -20.91 2.56
CA LYS A 93 36.63 -19.56 2.00
C LYS A 93 35.21 -19.05 1.79
N THR A 94 34.30 -19.91 1.35
CA THR A 94 32.88 -19.56 1.17
C THR A 94 32.20 -19.30 2.51
N MET A 95 32.44 -20.15 3.52
CA MET A 95 31.91 -19.94 4.87
C MET A 95 32.49 -18.68 5.53
N GLN A 96 33.78 -18.41 5.31
CA GLN A 96 34.44 -17.19 5.80
C GLN A 96 33.88 -15.95 5.09
N ALA A 97 33.73 -15.99 3.76
CA ALA A 97 33.12 -14.90 3.00
C ALA A 97 31.68 -14.61 3.45
N HIS A 98 30.93 -15.63 3.87
CA HIS A 98 29.61 -15.46 4.48
C HIS A 98 29.68 -14.77 5.85
N LYS A 99 30.60 -15.21 6.73
CA LYS A 99 30.81 -14.57 8.05
C LYS A 99 31.25 -13.11 7.94
N ASP A 100 32.10 -12.80 6.98
CA ASP A 100 32.65 -11.46 6.77
C ASP A 100 31.71 -10.55 5.95
N GLY A 101 30.53 -11.05 5.55
CA GLY A 101 29.54 -10.32 4.75
C GLY A 101 29.94 -10.09 3.28
N ILE A 102 31.09 -10.61 2.84
CA ILE A 102 31.58 -10.54 1.45
C ILE A 102 30.65 -11.32 0.52
N LEU A 103 30.14 -12.47 0.97
CA LEU A 103 29.24 -13.29 0.17
C LEU A 103 27.93 -12.55 -0.13
N GLN A 104 27.37 -11.83 0.84
CA GLN A 104 26.18 -11.00 0.67
C GLN A 104 26.45 -9.86 -0.32
N LYS A 105 27.62 -9.21 -0.22
CA LYS A 105 28.03 -8.16 -1.18
C LYS A 105 28.19 -8.68 -2.60
N LEU A 106 28.65 -9.91 -2.78
CA LEU A 106 28.80 -10.53 -4.10
C LEU A 106 27.48 -11.07 -4.64
N LEU A 107 26.56 -11.50 -3.77
CA LEU A 107 25.22 -11.96 -4.14
C LEU A 107 24.29 -10.81 -4.53
N CYS A 108 24.37 -9.71 -3.79
CA CYS A 108 23.83 -8.43 -4.22
C CYS A 108 24.67 -7.95 -5.40
N ARG A 109 24.06 -7.57 -6.53
CA ARG A 109 24.83 -6.94 -7.63
C ARG A 109 25.32 -5.55 -7.19
N GLU A 110 26.40 -5.48 -6.42
CA GLU A 110 27.17 -4.23 -6.24
C GLU A 110 27.94 -3.95 -7.55
N ASN A 111 27.24 -3.36 -8.54
CA ASN A 111 27.82 -2.45 -9.53
C ASN A 111 26.79 -1.79 -10.49
N GLU A 112 25.49 -1.85 -10.20
CA GLU A 112 24.56 -0.85 -10.79
C GLU A 112 24.38 0.28 -9.78
N VAL A 113 25.14 1.36 -9.98
CA VAL A 113 24.95 2.61 -9.23
C VAL A 113 23.65 3.23 -9.72
N TYR A 114 22.56 3.00 -8.99
CA TYR A 114 21.28 3.64 -9.26
C TYR A 114 21.26 5.09 -8.76
N GLU A 115 20.52 5.96 -9.44
CA GLU A 115 20.38 7.36 -9.01
C GLU A 115 19.65 7.46 -7.67
N TYR A 116 18.68 6.58 -7.40
CA TYR A 116 17.88 6.54 -6.17
C TYR A 116 17.87 5.14 -5.53
N ASP A 117 17.76 5.10 -4.21
CA ASP A 117 17.45 3.87 -3.47
C ASP A 117 15.99 3.44 -3.70
N LEU A 118 15.09 4.44 -3.88
CA LEU A 118 13.66 4.26 -4.04
C LEU A 118 13.06 5.30 -4.98
N ILE A 119 12.32 4.84 -5.99
CA ILE A 119 11.37 5.66 -6.74
C ILE A 119 9.94 5.27 -6.37
N VAL A 120 9.14 6.26 -5.96
CA VAL A 120 7.70 6.09 -5.72
C VAL A 120 6.92 6.74 -6.87
N ILE A 121 6.05 5.95 -7.51
CA ILE A 121 5.20 6.41 -8.61
C ILE A 121 3.78 6.63 -8.07
N GLY A 122 3.43 7.89 -7.85
CA GLY A 122 2.15 8.35 -7.30
C GLY A 122 2.34 9.11 -5.99
N GLY A 123 2.02 10.41 -6.00
CA GLY A 123 2.11 11.32 -4.85
C GLY A 123 0.81 11.42 -4.04
N GLY A 124 0.10 10.30 -3.89
CA GLY A 124 -1.09 10.18 -3.05
C GLY A 124 -0.79 9.77 -1.60
N SER A 125 -1.83 9.42 -0.84
CA SER A 125 -1.75 9.08 0.58
C SER A 125 -0.64 8.06 0.91
N GLY A 126 -0.61 6.93 0.19
CA GLY A 126 0.38 5.87 0.41
C GLY A 126 1.78 6.25 -0.07
N GLY A 127 1.89 6.81 -1.28
CA GLY A 127 3.19 7.16 -1.86
C GLY A 127 3.91 8.28 -1.10
N LEU A 128 3.19 9.30 -0.66
CA LEU A 128 3.74 10.35 0.23
C LEU A 128 4.14 9.80 1.59
N ALA A 129 3.37 8.87 2.17
CA ALA A 129 3.72 8.26 3.44
C ALA A 129 4.99 7.42 3.32
N CYS A 130 5.07 6.55 2.31
CA CYS A 130 6.20 5.68 2.09
C CYS A 130 7.50 6.44 1.78
N SER A 131 7.43 7.43 0.89
CA SER A 131 8.61 8.19 0.49
C SER A 131 9.23 8.98 1.63
N LYS A 132 8.39 9.65 2.43
CA LYS A 132 8.84 10.36 3.63
C LYS A 132 9.46 9.40 4.66
N GLU A 133 8.85 8.24 4.88
CA GLU A 133 9.37 7.25 5.83
C GLU A 133 10.72 6.67 5.35
N ALA A 134 10.83 6.31 4.06
CA ALA A 134 12.07 5.80 3.49
C ALA A 134 13.20 6.84 3.54
N ALA A 135 12.91 8.12 3.27
CA ALA A 135 13.90 9.18 3.38
C ALA A 135 14.36 9.41 4.84
N MET A 136 13.45 9.30 5.82
CA MET A 136 13.82 9.33 7.24
C MET A 136 14.75 8.16 7.64
N LEU A 137 14.68 7.04 6.93
CA LEU A 137 15.58 5.88 7.09
C LEU A 137 16.90 6.03 6.29
N GLY A 138 17.24 7.25 5.88
CA GLY A 138 18.50 7.58 5.23
C GLY A 138 18.59 7.19 3.76
N LYS A 139 17.45 6.97 3.08
CA LYS A 139 17.43 6.60 1.66
C LYS A 139 17.27 7.80 0.75
N LYS A 140 17.92 7.76 -0.41
CA LYS A 140 17.75 8.73 -1.49
C LYS A 140 16.48 8.38 -2.26
N VAL A 141 15.44 9.19 -2.07
CA VAL A 141 14.09 8.92 -2.58
C VAL A 141 13.65 9.95 -3.62
N MET A 142 13.02 9.48 -4.69
CA MET A 142 12.25 10.30 -5.61
C MET A 142 10.77 9.93 -5.56
N VAL A 143 9.89 10.94 -5.62
CA VAL A 143 8.45 10.78 -5.77
C VAL A 143 8.03 11.46 -7.05
N LEU A 144 7.39 10.70 -7.94
CA LEU A 144 6.73 11.24 -9.12
C LEU A 144 5.23 11.29 -8.88
N ASP A 145 4.62 12.44 -9.19
CA ASP A 145 3.18 12.60 -9.16
C ASP A 145 2.75 13.37 -10.41
N TYR A 146 1.70 12.92 -11.07
CA TYR A 146 1.12 13.62 -12.20
C TYR A 146 -0.38 13.38 -12.27
N VAL A 147 -1.14 14.47 -12.27
CA VAL A 147 -2.59 14.43 -12.38
C VAL A 147 -2.97 14.58 -13.84
N VAL A 148 -3.26 13.45 -14.50
CA VAL A 148 -3.89 13.46 -15.83
C VAL A 148 -5.23 14.19 -15.72
N PRO A 149 -5.47 15.26 -16.49
CA PRO A 149 -6.70 16.02 -16.39
C PRO A 149 -7.95 15.18 -16.60
N THR A 150 -9.07 15.58 -15.98
CA THR A 150 -10.38 15.00 -16.29
C THR A 150 -10.78 15.33 -17.73
N PRO A 151 -11.80 14.68 -18.32
CA PRO A 151 -12.35 15.09 -19.62
C PRO A 151 -12.77 16.57 -19.67
N LYS A 152 -13.09 17.17 -18.53
CA LYS A 152 -13.41 18.60 -18.39
C LYS A 152 -12.16 19.50 -18.23
N GLY A 153 -10.97 18.92 -18.26
CA GLY A 153 -9.70 19.61 -18.10
C GLY A 153 -9.32 19.89 -16.64
N ASN A 154 -10.06 19.36 -15.66
CA ASN A 154 -9.76 19.63 -14.25
C ASN A 154 -8.48 18.89 -13.80
N THR A 155 -7.66 19.58 -13.01
CA THR A 155 -6.41 19.06 -12.43
C THR A 155 -6.19 19.66 -11.05
N TRP A 156 -5.30 19.06 -10.25
CA TRP A 156 -5.07 19.47 -8.86
C TRP A 156 -3.62 19.30 -8.42
N GLY A 157 -3.32 19.70 -7.19
CA GLY A 157 -1.98 19.67 -6.61
C GLY A 157 -1.59 18.35 -5.95
N LEU A 158 -0.38 18.31 -5.39
CA LEU A 158 0.18 17.14 -4.71
C LEU A 158 -0.69 16.71 -3.50
N GLY A 159 -0.86 15.40 -3.29
CA GLY A 159 -1.66 14.86 -2.16
C GLY A 159 -2.58 13.70 -2.56
N GLY A 160 -2.77 13.49 -3.87
CA GLY A 160 -3.63 12.45 -4.43
C GLY A 160 -5.13 12.68 -4.19
N THR A 161 -5.91 11.63 -4.42
CA THR A 161 -7.39 11.66 -4.40
C THR A 161 -7.95 12.19 -3.09
N CYS A 162 -7.50 11.66 -1.95
CA CYS A 162 -8.06 11.97 -0.64
C CYS A 162 -8.02 13.48 -0.30
N VAL A 163 -6.89 14.11 -0.59
CA VAL A 163 -6.64 15.52 -0.30
C VAL A 163 -7.44 16.42 -1.22
N ASN A 164 -7.45 16.11 -2.52
CA ASN A 164 -7.91 17.06 -3.54
C ASN A 164 -9.36 16.83 -3.99
N VAL A 165 -9.78 15.57 -4.11
CA VAL A 165 -11.05 15.18 -4.75
C VAL A 165 -11.73 13.99 -4.05
N GLY A 166 -11.52 13.89 -2.74
CA GLY A 166 -11.91 12.74 -1.93
C GLY A 166 -12.27 13.13 -0.52
N CYS A 167 -11.72 12.42 0.47
CA CYS A 167 -12.16 12.50 1.86
C CYS A 167 -12.18 13.92 2.45
N ILE A 168 -11.19 14.76 2.13
CA ILE A 168 -11.10 16.13 2.67
C ILE A 168 -12.25 17.01 2.16
N PRO A 169 -12.38 17.31 0.84
CA PRO A 169 -13.48 18.14 0.37
C PRO A 169 -14.85 17.48 0.60
N LYS A 170 -14.97 16.16 0.46
CA LYS A 170 -16.20 15.42 0.79
C LYS A 170 -16.67 15.72 2.20
N LYS A 171 -15.78 15.59 3.19
CA LYS A 171 -16.15 15.76 4.60
C LYS A 171 -16.45 17.23 4.93
N LEU A 172 -15.73 18.18 4.32
CA LEU A 172 -16.00 19.61 4.50
C LEU A 172 -17.35 20.01 3.91
N MET A 173 -17.70 19.54 2.70
CA MET A 173 -19.01 19.80 2.10
C MET A 173 -20.15 19.09 2.86
N HIS A 174 -19.91 17.88 3.37
CA HIS A 174 -20.84 17.21 4.26
C HIS A 174 -21.06 17.99 5.57
N GLN A 175 -20.00 18.55 6.16
CA GLN A 175 -20.13 19.42 7.33
C GLN A 175 -20.98 20.66 7.02
N THR A 176 -20.83 21.27 5.85
CA THR A 176 -21.69 22.40 5.43
C THR A 176 -23.17 21.99 5.38
N ALA A 177 -23.48 20.79 4.87
CA ALA A 177 -24.85 20.27 4.88
C ALA A 177 -25.38 20.07 6.31
N LEU A 178 -24.58 19.52 7.23
CA LEU A 178 -24.96 19.36 8.64
C LEU A 178 -25.21 20.69 9.36
N LEU A 179 -24.46 21.74 9.01
CA LEU A 179 -24.71 23.08 9.52
C LEU A 179 -26.08 23.62 9.07
N GLY A 180 -26.52 23.25 7.86
CA GLY A 180 -27.88 23.51 7.37
C GLY A 180 -28.95 23.00 8.34
N THR A 181 -28.88 21.71 8.70
CA THR A 181 -29.79 21.09 9.67
C THR A 181 -29.64 21.70 11.06
N SER A 182 -28.41 21.96 11.51
CA SER A 182 -28.15 22.55 12.83
C SER A 182 -28.79 23.93 12.98
N MET A 183 -28.86 24.74 11.92
CA MET A 183 -29.55 26.02 11.92
C MET A 183 -31.08 25.87 12.06
N GLN A 184 -31.66 24.80 11.49
CA GLN A 184 -33.08 24.49 11.69
C GLN A 184 -33.35 24.09 13.14
N ASP A 185 -32.48 23.25 13.73
CA ASP A 185 -32.60 22.83 15.12
C ASP A 185 -32.39 24.00 16.09
N ALA A 186 -31.42 24.89 15.83
CA ALA A 186 -31.14 26.05 16.66
C ALA A 186 -32.38 26.90 16.92
N ARG A 187 -33.28 27.05 15.93
CA ARG A 187 -34.56 27.77 16.10
C ARG A 187 -35.45 27.13 17.16
N LYS A 188 -35.49 25.80 17.23
CA LYS A 188 -36.24 25.06 18.25
C LYS A 188 -35.63 25.22 19.66
N PHE A 189 -34.35 25.55 19.73
CA PHE A 189 -33.64 25.87 20.97
C PHE A 189 -33.60 27.38 21.28
N GLY A 190 -34.42 28.19 20.62
CA GLY A 190 -34.62 29.61 20.95
C GLY A 190 -33.71 30.59 20.21
N TRP A 191 -32.96 30.15 19.19
CA TRP A 191 -32.19 31.06 18.35
C TRP A 191 -33.09 31.75 17.30
N GLU A 192 -33.08 33.08 17.28
CA GLU A 192 -33.83 33.88 16.31
C GLU A 192 -33.06 34.02 14.99
N LEU A 193 -33.35 33.13 14.02
CA LEU A 193 -32.74 33.13 12.68
C LEU A 193 -33.83 33.33 11.61
N PRO A 194 -33.85 34.45 10.86
CA PRO A 194 -34.91 34.70 9.87
C PRO A 194 -34.84 33.68 8.72
N GLU A 195 -35.92 32.92 8.51
CA GLU A 195 -35.96 31.77 7.60
C GLU A 195 -35.69 32.13 6.14
N GLU A 196 -36.28 33.22 5.65
CA GLU A 196 -36.16 33.64 4.24
C GLU A 196 -34.78 34.21 3.87
N THR A 197 -33.93 34.51 4.87
CA THR A 197 -32.65 35.19 4.65
C THR A 197 -31.43 34.26 4.63
N VAL A 198 -31.53 33.04 5.17
CA VAL A 198 -30.38 32.14 5.29
C VAL A 198 -30.29 31.24 4.04
N LYS A 199 -29.46 31.64 3.08
CA LYS A 199 -29.17 30.89 1.85
C LYS A 199 -27.73 30.40 1.84
N HIS A 200 -27.53 29.18 1.36
CA HIS A 200 -26.18 28.65 1.13
C HIS A 200 -25.54 29.30 -0.11
N ASN A 201 -24.26 29.67 -0.02
CA ASN A 201 -23.47 30.19 -1.13
C ASN A 201 -22.38 29.17 -1.53
N TRP A 202 -22.60 28.52 -2.69
CA TRP A 202 -21.68 27.52 -3.24
C TRP A 202 -20.26 28.06 -3.44
N GLU A 203 -20.13 29.25 -4.03
CA GLU A 203 -18.82 29.81 -4.36
C GLU A 203 -18.00 30.13 -3.11
N MET A 204 -18.65 30.61 -2.04
CA MET A 204 -18.00 30.83 -0.75
C MET A 204 -17.51 29.52 -0.13
N MET A 205 -18.37 28.49 -0.08
CA MET A 205 -17.99 27.16 0.43
C MET A 205 -16.84 26.57 -0.39
N LYS A 206 -17.00 26.51 -1.72
CA LYS A 206 -16.00 25.97 -2.65
C LYS A 206 -14.67 26.70 -2.52
N THR A 207 -14.69 28.03 -2.38
CA THR A 207 -13.46 28.82 -2.22
C THR A 207 -12.77 28.53 -0.89
N ALA A 208 -13.51 28.45 0.22
CA ALA A 208 -12.94 28.10 1.52
C ALA A 208 -12.33 26.69 1.51
N VAL A 209 -13.04 25.71 0.95
CA VAL A 209 -12.58 24.32 0.81
C VAL A 209 -11.31 24.25 -0.05
N ASN A 210 -11.30 24.90 -1.22
CA ASN A 210 -10.16 24.87 -2.13
C ASN A 210 -8.94 25.62 -1.57
N ASN A 211 -9.14 26.69 -0.81
CA ASN A 211 -8.04 27.36 -0.11
C ASN A 211 -7.38 26.42 0.90
N TYR A 212 -8.17 25.65 1.66
CA TYR A 212 -7.64 24.66 2.59
C TYR A 212 -6.88 23.54 1.85
N ILE A 213 -7.43 23.02 0.75
CA ILE A 213 -6.73 22.03 -0.10
C ILE A 213 -5.41 22.59 -0.62
N GLY A 214 -5.40 23.84 -1.10
CA GLY A 214 -4.19 24.53 -1.54
C GLY A 214 -3.12 24.61 -0.45
N SER A 215 -3.52 24.86 0.80
CA SER A 215 -2.62 24.84 1.96
C SER A 215 -2.01 23.45 2.21
N LEU A 216 -2.81 22.38 2.06
CA LEU A 216 -2.34 21.00 2.18
C LEU A 216 -1.37 20.63 1.06
N ASN A 217 -1.68 21.01 -0.19
CA ASN A 217 -0.79 20.77 -1.33
C ASN A 217 0.59 21.42 -1.09
N TRP A 218 0.60 22.67 -0.61
CA TRP A 218 1.83 23.36 -0.25
C TRP A 218 2.55 22.67 0.92
N GLY A 219 1.82 22.33 1.98
CA GLY A 219 2.36 21.61 3.14
C GLY A 219 3.02 20.28 2.78
N TYR A 220 2.44 19.50 1.86
CA TYR A 220 3.06 18.26 1.39
C TYR A 220 4.35 18.51 0.61
N ARG A 221 4.41 19.54 -0.24
CA ARG A 221 5.64 19.90 -0.96
C ARG A 221 6.75 20.31 -0.01
N VAL A 222 6.42 21.12 0.99
CA VAL A 222 7.36 21.51 2.07
C VAL A 222 7.84 20.26 2.82
N ALA A 223 6.93 19.40 3.25
CA ALA A 223 7.27 18.19 4.01
C ALA A 223 8.15 17.19 3.24
N LEU A 224 8.04 17.13 1.90
CA LEU A 224 8.95 16.34 1.06
C LEU A 224 10.33 16.98 0.99
N ARG A 225 10.39 18.30 0.74
CA ARG A 225 11.65 19.05 0.68
C ARG A 225 12.42 18.98 2.00
N ASP A 226 11.75 19.18 3.13
CA ASP A 226 12.37 19.16 4.45
C ASP A 226 12.95 17.77 4.82
N LYS A 227 12.47 16.71 4.16
CA LYS A 227 13.00 15.33 4.29
C LYS A 227 13.95 14.94 3.16
N ASN A 228 14.38 15.89 2.32
CA ASN A 228 15.23 15.64 1.16
C ASN A 228 14.66 14.59 0.17
N VAL A 229 13.34 14.50 0.04
CA VAL A 229 12.68 13.70 -1.01
C VAL A 229 12.61 14.52 -2.28
N ASN A 230 13.16 14.01 -3.38
CA ASN A 230 13.07 14.67 -4.69
C ASN A 230 11.65 14.52 -5.26
N TYR A 231 10.88 15.60 -5.27
CA TYR A 231 9.55 15.62 -5.86
C TYR A 231 9.60 16.07 -7.33
N VAL A 232 9.09 15.24 -8.22
CA VAL A 232 8.99 15.53 -9.65
C VAL A 232 7.52 15.49 -10.10
N ASN A 233 7.01 16.62 -10.61
CA ASN A 233 5.67 16.69 -11.20
C ASN A 233 5.71 16.22 -12.67
N SER A 234 5.83 14.91 -12.86
CA SER A 234 5.94 14.26 -14.17
C SER A 234 5.23 12.91 -14.16
N TYR A 235 4.67 12.56 -15.30
CA TYR A 235 4.08 11.25 -15.54
C TYR A 235 5.19 10.22 -15.72
N ALA A 236 5.17 9.16 -14.91
CA ALA A 236 6.22 8.13 -14.91
C ALA A 236 5.79 6.90 -15.72
N GLU A 237 6.71 6.39 -16.52
CA GLU A 237 6.54 5.18 -17.33
C GLU A 237 7.81 4.33 -17.23
N PHE A 238 7.69 3.04 -16.91
CA PHE A 238 8.80 2.11 -17.00
C PHE A 238 9.20 1.91 -18.46
N ILE A 239 10.50 2.00 -18.71
CA ILE A 239 11.09 1.67 -20.02
C ILE A 239 12.02 0.47 -19.93
N GLU A 240 12.54 0.19 -18.72
CA GLU A 240 13.33 -0.98 -18.38
C GLU A 240 13.04 -1.34 -16.90
N PRO A 241 13.36 -2.56 -16.41
CA PRO A 241 13.02 -2.98 -15.05
C PRO A 241 13.48 -2.05 -13.92
N HIS A 242 14.62 -1.37 -14.09
CA HIS A 242 15.19 -0.43 -13.11
C HIS A 242 15.25 1.02 -13.60
N LYS A 243 14.49 1.37 -14.64
CA LYS A 243 14.57 2.68 -15.28
C LYS A 243 13.19 3.17 -15.71
N ILE A 244 12.90 4.40 -15.33
CA ILE A 244 11.67 5.09 -15.74
C ILE A 244 11.98 6.31 -16.61
N LYS A 245 11.03 6.63 -17.47
CA LYS A 245 10.89 7.90 -18.17
C LYS A 245 9.88 8.76 -17.41
N ALA A 246 10.21 10.02 -17.17
CA ALA A 246 9.40 10.99 -16.49
C ALA A 246 9.07 12.15 -17.45
N THR A 247 7.81 12.26 -17.87
CA THR A 247 7.36 13.29 -18.82
C THR A 247 6.57 14.37 -18.09
N ASN A 248 7.05 15.61 -18.12
CA ASN A 248 6.35 16.73 -17.47
C ASN A 248 5.21 17.28 -18.33
N LYS A 249 4.43 18.23 -17.78
CA LYS A 249 3.31 18.88 -18.50
C LYS A 249 3.69 19.59 -19.82
N ARG A 250 4.97 19.90 -20.04
CA ARG A 250 5.49 20.53 -21.26
C ARG A 250 6.01 19.49 -22.27
N GLY A 251 5.86 18.20 -21.99
CA GLY A 251 6.39 17.12 -22.82
C GLY A 251 7.91 16.91 -22.69
N LYS A 252 8.59 17.58 -21.75
CA LYS A 252 10.01 17.33 -21.51
C LYS A 252 10.17 16.00 -20.76
N GLU A 253 11.02 15.14 -21.31
CA GLU A 253 11.33 13.82 -20.76
C GLU A 253 12.65 13.86 -19.98
N THR A 254 12.68 13.16 -18.85
CA THR A 254 13.90 12.83 -18.09
C THR A 254 13.89 11.34 -17.75
N PHE A 255 15.06 10.77 -17.49
CA PHE A 255 15.21 9.34 -17.21
C PHE A 255 15.89 9.15 -15.86
N HIS A 256 15.37 8.23 -15.05
CA HIS A 256 15.84 7.98 -13.70
C HIS A 256 15.92 6.48 -13.42
N THR A 257 16.92 6.08 -12.64
CA THR A 257 17.11 4.69 -12.22
C THR A 257 16.97 4.54 -10.71
N ALA A 258 16.46 3.40 -10.26
CA ALA A 258 16.36 3.11 -8.83
C ALA A 258 16.55 1.63 -8.50
N ALA A 259 17.05 1.38 -7.28
CA ALA A 259 17.17 0.02 -6.75
C ALA A 259 15.81 -0.64 -6.50
N LYS A 260 14.82 0.12 -6.01
CA LYS A 260 13.46 -0.36 -5.74
C LYS A 260 12.41 0.63 -6.24
N PHE A 261 11.23 0.11 -6.55
CA PHE A 261 10.07 0.91 -6.98
C PHE A 261 8.84 0.61 -6.14
N ILE A 262 8.03 1.65 -5.91
CA ILE A 262 6.70 1.52 -5.30
C ILE A 262 5.66 2.13 -6.22
N LEU A 263 4.71 1.29 -6.63
CA LEU A 263 3.52 1.69 -7.37
C LEU A 263 2.47 2.18 -6.37
N ALA A 264 2.04 3.44 -6.49
CA ALA A 264 1.06 4.08 -5.62
C ALA A 264 0.15 5.04 -6.43
N THR A 265 -0.18 4.65 -7.67
CA THR A 265 -0.87 5.50 -8.66
C THR A 265 -2.37 5.68 -8.40
N GLY A 266 -2.94 4.91 -7.47
CA GLY A 266 -4.35 5.00 -7.08
C GLY A 266 -5.31 4.64 -8.23
N GLU A 267 -6.51 5.22 -8.17
CA GLU A 267 -7.58 4.98 -9.14
C GLU A 267 -8.23 6.29 -9.60
N ARG A 268 -8.97 6.22 -10.70
CA ARG A 268 -9.77 7.34 -11.24
C ARG A 268 -11.21 6.90 -11.52
N PRO A 269 -12.19 7.84 -11.48
CA PRO A 269 -13.59 7.52 -11.76
C PRO A 269 -13.78 6.80 -13.11
N ARG A 270 -14.63 5.78 -13.09
CA ARG A 270 -15.03 5.06 -14.30
C ARG A 270 -16.14 5.82 -15.04
N TYR A 271 -15.98 5.96 -16.35
CA TYR A 271 -17.02 6.42 -17.27
C TYR A 271 -17.81 5.22 -17.83
N MET A 272 -19.06 5.46 -18.22
CA MET A 272 -20.00 4.39 -18.57
C MET A 272 -19.84 3.91 -20.01
N GLY A 273 -19.19 4.69 -20.87
CA GLY A 273 -19.02 4.40 -22.29
C GLY A 273 -20.28 4.64 -23.11
N ILE A 274 -21.17 5.52 -22.64
CA ILE A 274 -22.41 5.91 -23.35
C ILE A 274 -22.23 7.27 -24.04
N PRO A 275 -22.97 7.57 -25.12
CA PRO A 275 -22.88 8.87 -25.77
C PRO A 275 -23.16 10.03 -24.79
N GLY A 276 -22.24 11.00 -24.75
CA GLY A 276 -22.35 12.22 -23.94
C GLY A 276 -21.82 12.11 -22.51
N ASP A 277 -21.35 10.94 -22.06
CA ASP A 277 -20.90 10.78 -20.67
C ASP A 277 -19.61 11.58 -20.37
N LYS A 278 -18.63 11.57 -21.26
CA LYS A 278 -17.39 12.35 -21.12
C LYS A 278 -17.59 13.82 -21.48
N GLU A 279 -18.42 14.10 -22.47
CA GLU A 279 -18.66 15.44 -23.00
C GLU A 279 -19.47 16.29 -22.03
N TYR A 280 -20.51 15.73 -21.39
CA TYR A 280 -21.47 16.49 -20.60
C TYR A 280 -21.41 16.21 -19.11
N CYS A 281 -21.13 14.97 -18.70
CA CYS A 281 -21.15 14.62 -17.27
C CYS A 281 -19.85 15.01 -16.56
N ILE A 282 -19.93 15.05 -15.23
CA ILE A 282 -18.81 15.26 -14.32
C ILE A 282 -18.63 14.04 -13.41
N THR A 283 -17.52 13.99 -12.69
CA THR A 283 -17.27 12.99 -11.64
C THR A 283 -16.98 13.68 -10.32
N SER A 284 -16.71 12.91 -9.26
CA SER A 284 -16.22 13.49 -8.00
C SER A 284 -14.90 14.26 -8.19
N ASP A 285 -14.12 13.92 -9.22
CA ASP A 285 -12.87 14.63 -9.54
C ASP A 285 -13.12 16.08 -10.02
N ASP A 286 -14.34 16.42 -10.43
CA ASP A 286 -14.70 17.77 -10.90
C ASP A 286 -15.59 18.51 -9.90
N LEU A 287 -16.47 17.79 -9.20
CA LEU A 287 -17.51 18.36 -8.33
C LEU A 287 -16.94 19.31 -7.27
N PHE A 288 -15.85 18.92 -6.61
CA PHE A 288 -15.31 19.67 -5.46
C PHE A 288 -14.70 21.02 -5.83
N SER A 289 -14.37 21.21 -7.12
CA SER A 289 -13.85 22.46 -7.65
C SER A 289 -14.78 23.12 -8.67
N LEU A 290 -16.04 22.68 -8.77
CA LEU A 290 -16.99 23.20 -9.73
C LEU A 290 -17.20 24.72 -9.51
N PRO A 291 -17.01 25.57 -10.54
CA PRO A 291 -17.00 27.03 -10.36
C PRO A 291 -18.38 27.65 -10.20
N HIS A 292 -19.45 26.86 -10.34
CA HIS A 292 -20.84 27.28 -10.19
C HIS A 292 -21.61 26.22 -9.39
N CYS A 293 -22.75 26.62 -8.83
CA CYS A 293 -23.62 25.69 -8.13
C CYS A 293 -24.17 24.64 -9.11
N PRO A 294 -24.14 23.33 -8.78
CA PRO A 294 -24.53 22.28 -9.71
C PRO A 294 -26.04 22.27 -10.03
N GLY A 295 -26.87 22.98 -9.26
CA GLY A 295 -28.32 23.05 -9.48
C GLY A 295 -28.99 21.69 -9.34
N LYS A 296 -30.03 21.43 -10.16
CA LYS A 296 -30.72 20.14 -10.19
C LYS A 296 -29.76 19.04 -10.66
N THR A 297 -29.47 18.07 -9.80
CA THR A 297 -28.36 17.13 -10.01
C THR A 297 -28.84 15.68 -10.08
N LEU A 298 -28.46 14.98 -11.15
CA LEU A 298 -28.54 13.52 -11.22
C LEU A 298 -27.22 12.91 -10.77
N VAL A 299 -27.24 12.04 -9.77
CA VAL A 299 -26.10 11.21 -9.37
C VAL A 299 -26.32 9.80 -9.88
N ILE A 300 -25.43 9.32 -10.76
CA ILE A 300 -25.52 7.99 -11.35
C ILE A 300 -24.59 7.04 -10.57
N GLY A 301 -25.19 6.06 -9.89
CA GLY A 301 -24.47 5.09 -9.09
C GLY A 301 -25.03 4.99 -7.68
N ALA A 302 -24.58 3.97 -6.96
CA ALA A 302 -25.03 3.68 -5.60
C ALA A 302 -23.86 3.26 -4.69
N SER A 303 -22.65 3.72 -5.03
CA SER A 303 -21.46 3.59 -4.20
C SER A 303 -21.52 4.56 -3.01
N TYR A 304 -20.61 4.42 -2.05
CA TYR A 304 -20.51 5.38 -0.95
C TYR A 304 -20.26 6.80 -1.49
N VAL A 305 -19.47 6.97 -2.56
CA VAL A 305 -19.26 8.27 -3.22
C VAL A 305 -20.57 8.84 -3.76
N ALA A 306 -21.39 8.01 -4.40
CA ALA A 306 -22.67 8.43 -4.94
C ALA A 306 -23.61 8.93 -3.84
N LEU A 307 -23.75 8.16 -2.76
CA LEU A 307 -24.66 8.49 -1.66
C LEU A 307 -24.16 9.68 -0.84
N GLU A 308 -22.86 9.78 -0.58
CA GLU A 308 -22.28 10.92 0.12
C GLU A 308 -22.46 12.21 -0.67
N CYS A 309 -22.16 12.20 -1.97
CA CYS A 309 -22.37 13.36 -2.85
C CYS A 309 -23.84 13.73 -2.97
N GLY A 310 -24.72 12.74 -3.20
CA GLY A 310 -26.15 12.99 -3.26
C GLY A 310 -26.71 13.58 -1.96
N GLY A 311 -26.26 13.03 -0.82
CA GLY A 311 -26.70 13.46 0.50
C GLY A 311 -26.25 14.88 0.85
N PHE A 312 -24.98 15.24 0.67
CA PHE A 312 -24.56 16.61 0.97
C PHE A 312 -25.15 17.62 -0.01
N LEU A 313 -25.31 17.29 -1.29
CA LEU A 313 -25.93 18.21 -2.25
C LEU A 313 -27.41 18.49 -1.89
N ALA A 314 -28.15 17.46 -1.51
CA ALA A 314 -29.53 17.62 -1.02
C ALA A 314 -29.57 18.42 0.30
N GLY A 315 -28.65 18.15 1.24
CA GLY A 315 -28.54 18.90 2.49
C GLY A 315 -28.12 20.37 2.32
N LEU A 316 -27.55 20.74 1.17
CA LEU A 316 -27.33 22.14 0.77
C LEU A 316 -28.58 22.78 0.13
N GLY A 317 -29.68 22.04 0.02
CA GLY A 317 -30.97 22.50 -0.53
C GLY A 317 -31.14 22.29 -2.04
N LEU A 318 -30.35 21.42 -2.67
CA LEU A 318 -30.44 21.16 -4.12
C LEU A 318 -31.43 20.03 -4.45
N ASP A 319 -32.06 20.09 -5.62
CA ASP A 319 -32.88 19.01 -6.15
C ASP A 319 -31.99 17.87 -6.66
N VAL A 320 -31.92 16.78 -5.90
CA VAL A 320 -31.02 15.64 -6.18
C VAL A 320 -31.82 14.38 -6.46
N THR A 321 -31.47 13.72 -7.57
CA THR A 321 -31.92 12.36 -7.89
C THR A 321 -30.71 11.42 -7.91
N VAL A 322 -30.80 10.26 -7.24
CA VAL A 322 -29.81 9.19 -7.32
C VAL A 322 -30.36 8.05 -8.17
N MET A 323 -29.69 7.72 -9.28
CA MET A 323 -30.05 6.62 -10.16
C MET A 323 -29.30 5.34 -9.77
N VAL A 324 -30.06 4.30 -9.45
CA VAL A 324 -29.55 3.05 -8.88
C VAL A 324 -29.84 1.89 -9.80
N ARG A 325 -28.79 1.28 -10.36
CA ARG A 325 -28.91 0.10 -11.24
C ARG A 325 -29.54 -1.12 -10.54
N SER A 326 -29.23 -1.35 -9.26
CA SER A 326 -29.62 -2.62 -8.59
C SER A 326 -29.88 -2.48 -7.09
N ILE A 327 -28.83 -2.30 -6.28
CA ILE A 327 -28.86 -2.18 -4.81
C ILE A 327 -27.92 -1.06 -4.37
N LEU A 328 -28.13 -0.55 -3.15
CA LEU A 328 -27.27 0.43 -2.50
C LEU A 328 -26.04 -0.23 -1.87
N LEU A 329 -24.89 0.46 -1.91
CA LEU A 329 -23.66 0.08 -1.21
C LEU A 329 -23.30 -1.39 -1.38
N ARG A 330 -23.21 -1.87 -2.63
CA ARG A 330 -22.84 -3.26 -2.92
C ARG A 330 -21.54 -3.64 -2.20
N GLY A 331 -21.57 -4.73 -1.44
CA GLY A 331 -20.47 -5.19 -0.60
C GLY A 331 -20.59 -4.80 0.88
N PHE A 332 -21.55 -3.95 1.24
CA PHE A 332 -21.91 -3.62 2.63
C PHE A 332 -23.12 -4.42 3.09
N ASP A 333 -23.35 -4.45 4.40
CA ASP A 333 -24.56 -4.98 5.01
C ASP A 333 -25.81 -4.29 4.41
N GLN A 334 -26.75 -5.09 3.92
CA GLN A 334 -27.89 -4.58 3.14
C GLN A 334 -29.01 -4.01 4.01
N ASP A 335 -29.16 -4.43 5.26
CA ASP A 335 -30.09 -3.78 6.19
C ASP A 335 -29.60 -2.35 6.46
N MET A 336 -28.31 -2.20 6.75
CA MET A 336 -27.70 -0.89 6.97
C MET A 336 -27.73 0.00 5.73
N ALA A 337 -27.48 -0.56 4.55
CA ALA A 337 -27.54 0.18 3.28
C ALA A 337 -28.95 0.68 2.96
N ASN A 338 -29.98 -0.14 3.21
CA ASN A 338 -31.37 0.24 2.97
C ASN A 338 -31.82 1.32 3.96
N ARG A 339 -31.52 1.20 5.25
CA ARG A 339 -31.80 2.24 6.25
C ARG A 339 -31.16 3.58 5.91
N ALA A 340 -29.92 3.57 5.41
CA ALA A 340 -29.27 4.79 4.94
C ALA A 340 -30.00 5.40 3.73
N GLY A 341 -30.44 4.57 2.79
CA GLY A 341 -31.22 5.01 1.63
C GLY A 341 -32.59 5.59 2.01
N GLU A 342 -33.33 4.92 2.89
CA GLU A 342 -34.62 5.36 3.43
C GLU A 342 -34.48 6.72 4.12
N HIS A 343 -33.45 6.87 4.97
CA HIS A 343 -33.17 8.15 5.62
C HIS A 343 -32.89 9.28 4.61
N MET A 344 -32.14 8.99 3.54
CA MET A 344 -31.90 9.97 2.47
C MET A 344 -33.19 10.34 1.71
N GLU A 345 -34.07 9.37 1.45
CA GLU A 345 -35.38 9.60 0.82
C GLU A 345 -36.27 10.51 1.67
N GLU A 346 -36.36 10.24 2.98
CA GLU A 346 -37.08 11.07 3.95
C GLU A 346 -36.55 12.51 4.00
N HIS A 347 -35.27 12.71 3.71
CA HIS A 347 -34.60 14.01 3.74
C HIS A 347 -34.39 14.62 2.34
N GLY A 348 -35.23 14.25 1.37
CA GLY A 348 -35.39 14.96 0.10
C GLY A 348 -34.56 14.45 -1.08
N VAL A 349 -33.79 13.37 -0.91
CA VAL A 349 -33.11 12.72 -2.05
C VAL A 349 -34.09 11.83 -2.80
N LYS A 350 -34.27 12.06 -4.09
CA LYS A 350 -35.11 11.20 -4.95
C LYS A 350 -34.30 9.99 -5.39
N PHE A 351 -34.86 8.78 -5.35
CA PHE A 351 -34.19 7.60 -5.91
C PHE A 351 -34.92 7.10 -7.15
N LEU A 352 -34.16 6.96 -8.24
CA LEU A 352 -34.58 6.32 -9.47
C LEU A 352 -33.97 4.92 -9.53
N ARG A 353 -34.70 3.94 -9.01
CA ARG A 353 -34.20 2.56 -8.84
C ARG A 353 -34.49 1.71 -10.07
N LYS A 354 -33.60 0.76 -10.36
CA LYS A 354 -33.68 -0.16 -11.51
C LYS A 354 -33.60 0.51 -12.87
N TYR A 355 -32.84 1.60 -12.98
CA TYR A 355 -32.54 2.24 -14.26
C TYR A 355 -31.04 2.36 -14.49
N VAL A 356 -30.67 2.36 -15.77
CA VAL A 356 -29.32 2.70 -16.25
C VAL A 356 -29.41 3.78 -17.32
N PRO A 357 -28.50 4.76 -17.32
CA PRO A 357 -28.46 5.77 -18.36
C PRO A 357 -27.96 5.14 -19.66
N VAL A 358 -28.54 5.55 -20.78
CA VAL A 358 -28.14 5.11 -22.14
C VAL A 358 -27.62 6.24 -23.00
N LYS A 359 -27.98 7.49 -22.68
CA LYS A 359 -27.57 8.68 -23.43
C LYS A 359 -27.66 9.93 -22.56
N VAL A 360 -26.72 10.86 -22.75
CA VAL A 360 -26.77 12.22 -22.18
C VAL A 360 -26.62 13.24 -23.29
N GLU A 361 -27.48 14.24 -23.32
CA GLU A 361 -27.52 15.27 -24.36
C GLU A 361 -27.57 16.67 -23.73
N GLU A 362 -26.95 17.65 -24.36
CA GLU A 362 -27.09 19.05 -24.00
C GLU A 362 -28.34 19.64 -24.67
N LEU A 363 -29.23 20.23 -23.87
CA LEU A 363 -30.39 20.98 -24.35
C LEU A 363 -30.09 22.48 -24.40
N GLU A 364 -29.34 22.97 -23.42
CA GLU A 364 -29.00 24.39 -23.27
C GLU A 364 -27.60 24.51 -22.68
N ALA A 365 -26.69 25.15 -23.41
CA ALA A 365 -25.34 25.43 -22.91
C ALA A 365 -25.38 26.48 -21.80
N GLY A 366 -24.56 26.33 -20.75
CA GLY A 366 -24.53 27.30 -19.66
C GLY A 366 -23.78 26.81 -18.42
N THR A 367 -23.76 27.66 -17.38
CA THR A 367 -23.19 27.35 -16.06
C THR A 367 -24.16 27.78 -14.93
N PRO A 368 -25.14 26.94 -14.56
CA PRO A 368 -25.39 25.61 -15.09
C PRO A 368 -26.17 25.63 -16.42
N GLY A 369 -25.85 24.69 -17.31
CA GLY A 369 -26.64 24.41 -18.52
C GLY A 369 -27.85 23.53 -18.19
N ARG A 370 -28.48 22.98 -19.23
CA ARG A 370 -29.56 21.99 -19.11
C ARG A 370 -29.22 20.76 -19.94
N LEU A 371 -29.21 19.61 -19.29
CA LEU A 371 -28.88 18.30 -19.84
C LEU A 371 -30.12 17.40 -19.80
N LYS A 372 -30.30 16.61 -20.85
CA LYS A 372 -31.28 15.54 -20.93
C LYS A 372 -30.59 14.20 -20.73
N VAL A 373 -31.11 13.39 -19.82
CA VAL A 373 -30.65 12.02 -19.59
C VAL A 373 -31.75 11.07 -20.00
N THR A 374 -31.45 10.18 -20.94
CA THR A 374 -32.31 9.05 -21.30
C THR A 374 -31.82 7.81 -20.56
N ALA A 375 -32.73 7.12 -19.87
CA ALA A 375 -32.41 5.93 -19.08
C ALA A 375 -33.37 4.78 -19.39
N LYS A 376 -32.85 3.56 -19.41
CA LYS A 376 -33.62 2.33 -19.65
C LYS A 376 -33.78 1.56 -18.34
N SER A 377 -34.97 0.99 -18.13
CA SER A 377 -35.21 0.06 -17.03
C SER A 377 -34.30 -1.17 -17.14
N THR A 378 -33.87 -1.70 -16.01
CA THR A 378 -33.12 -2.96 -15.93
C THR A 378 -34.04 -4.18 -15.89
N GLU A 379 -35.34 -3.98 -15.75
CA GLU A 379 -36.35 -5.03 -15.55
C GLU A 379 -37.41 -5.06 -16.67
N SER A 380 -37.52 -4.00 -17.47
CA SER A 380 -38.47 -3.90 -18.58
C SER A 380 -37.85 -3.15 -19.76
N ASP A 381 -38.57 -3.08 -20.88
CA ASP A 381 -38.19 -2.26 -22.04
C ASP A 381 -38.55 -0.77 -21.89
N GLU A 382 -39.03 -0.36 -20.71
CA GLU A 382 -39.36 1.03 -20.43
C GLU A 382 -38.13 1.93 -20.53
N THR A 383 -38.33 3.08 -21.17
CA THR A 383 -37.35 4.15 -21.27
C THR A 383 -37.95 5.43 -20.72
N ILE A 384 -37.18 6.14 -19.92
CA ILE A 384 -37.56 7.40 -19.30
C ILE A 384 -36.55 8.49 -19.62
N GLU A 385 -37.00 9.74 -19.49
CA GLU A 385 -36.18 10.91 -19.74
C GLU A 385 -36.27 11.85 -18.54
N GLY A 386 -35.16 12.53 -18.23
CA GLY A 386 -35.13 13.52 -17.17
C GLY A 386 -34.18 14.66 -17.51
N GLU A 387 -34.56 15.87 -17.10
CA GLU A 387 -33.75 17.08 -17.28
C GLU A 387 -33.04 17.47 -15.98
N TYR A 388 -31.75 17.76 -16.10
CA TYR A 388 -30.85 18.09 -14.99
C TYR A 388 -29.88 19.21 -15.40
N ASN A 389 -29.41 19.96 -14.42
CA ASN A 389 -28.33 20.93 -14.62
C ASN A 389 -26.96 20.24 -14.62
N THR A 390 -26.79 19.25 -13.74
CA THR A 390 -25.55 18.50 -13.56
C THR A 390 -25.82 17.01 -13.55
N VAL A 391 -24.95 16.23 -14.20
CA VAL A 391 -24.95 14.77 -14.14
C VAL A 391 -23.60 14.31 -13.56
N LEU A 392 -23.65 13.70 -12.38
CA LEU A 392 -22.49 13.21 -11.62
C LEU A 392 -22.36 11.69 -11.76
N ILE A 393 -21.28 11.22 -12.35
CA ILE A 393 -20.96 9.79 -12.50
C ILE A 393 -20.20 9.31 -11.26
N ALA A 394 -20.75 8.29 -10.58
CA ALA A 394 -20.17 7.67 -9.39
C ALA A 394 -20.33 6.12 -9.41
N VAL A 395 -20.05 5.52 -10.58
CA VAL A 395 -20.28 4.09 -10.89
C VAL A 395 -19.10 3.16 -10.57
N GLY A 396 -18.12 3.66 -9.83
CA GLY A 396 -16.88 2.96 -9.49
C GLY A 396 -15.64 3.68 -9.98
N ARG A 397 -14.48 3.10 -9.71
CA ARG A 397 -13.16 3.63 -10.08
C ARG A 397 -12.34 2.52 -10.71
N ASP A 398 -11.39 2.90 -11.56
CA ASP A 398 -10.48 2.00 -12.25
C ASP A 398 -9.03 2.30 -11.84
N ALA A 399 -8.25 1.24 -11.62
CA ALA A 399 -6.85 1.34 -11.21
C ALA A 399 -5.97 2.00 -12.28
N CYS A 400 -5.09 2.89 -11.87
CA CYS A 400 -4.15 3.59 -12.75
C CYS A 400 -2.89 2.76 -13.02
N THR A 401 -3.08 1.62 -13.68
CA THR A 401 -1.99 0.68 -14.04
C THR A 401 -1.71 0.64 -15.55
N GLY A 402 -2.60 1.23 -16.36
CA GLY A 402 -2.41 1.37 -17.80
C GLY A 402 -1.43 2.50 -18.16
N LYS A 403 -0.68 2.32 -19.25
CA LYS A 403 0.24 3.31 -19.82
C LYS A 403 1.33 3.80 -18.85
N ILE A 404 1.77 2.98 -17.91
CA ILE A 404 2.93 3.27 -17.04
C ILE A 404 4.07 2.25 -17.25
N GLY A 405 4.02 1.45 -18.32
CA GLY A 405 5.08 0.50 -18.70
C GLY A 405 5.22 -0.74 -17.82
N LEU A 406 4.17 -1.17 -17.12
CA LEU A 406 4.25 -2.35 -16.23
C LEU A 406 4.65 -3.63 -16.96
N ASP A 407 4.29 -3.76 -18.24
CA ASP A 407 4.73 -4.82 -19.14
C ASP A 407 6.25 -4.81 -19.36
N GLN A 408 6.84 -3.63 -19.56
CA GLN A 408 8.29 -3.45 -19.70
C GLN A 408 9.05 -3.79 -18.41
N ALA A 409 8.40 -3.56 -17.26
CA ALA A 409 8.93 -3.93 -15.95
C ALA A 409 8.67 -5.41 -15.58
N GLY A 410 7.84 -6.14 -16.34
CA GLY A 410 7.44 -7.52 -16.06
C GLY A 410 6.40 -7.68 -14.95
N VAL A 411 5.73 -6.59 -14.52
CA VAL A 411 4.70 -6.61 -13.46
C VAL A 411 3.39 -7.11 -14.05
N LYS A 412 2.83 -8.14 -13.43
CA LYS A 412 1.53 -8.71 -13.78
C LYS A 412 0.41 -7.87 -13.17
N VAL A 413 -0.62 -7.64 -13.96
CA VAL A 413 -1.89 -7.03 -13.51
C VAL A 413 -3.03 -8.03 -13.75
N ASN A 414 -4.05 -7.98 -12.90
CA ASN A 414 -5.26 -8.77 -13.15
C ASN A 414 -6.01 -8.15 -14.35
N PRO A 415 -6.23 -8.92 -15.44
CA PRO A 415 -6.83 -8.39 -16.67
C PRO A 415 -8.30 -8.00 -16.52
N LYS A 416 -9.00 -8.46 -15.47
CA LYS A 416 -10.43 -8.17 -15.25
C LYS A 416 -10.66 -6.81 -14.61
N ASN A 417 -9.78 -6.38 -13.72
CA ASN A 417 -9.96 -5.17 -12.90
C ASN A 417 -8.76 -4.20 -12.97
N GLY A 418 -7.67 -4.57 -13.65
CA GLY A 418 -6.46 -3.76 -13.78
C GLY A 418 -5.64 -3.64 -12.49
N LYS A 419 -6.01 -4.35 -11.41
CA LYS A 419 -5.33 -4.27 -10.11
C LYS A 419 -4.02 -5.08 -10.12
N VAL A 420 -3.10 -4.73 -9.23
CA VAL A 420 -1.81 -5.40 -9.05
C VAL A 420 -1.94 -6.46 -7.94
N PRO A 421 -1.74 -7.75 -8.25
CA PRO A 421 -1.62 -8.79 -7.24
C PRO A 421 -0.30 -8.66 -6.50
N VAL A 422 -0.33 -8.81 -5.18
CA VAL A 422 0.86 -8.79 -4.31
C VAL A 422 0.80 -9.89 -3.26
N ASN A 423 1.94 -10.21 -2.66
CA ASN A 423 2.00 -11.02 -1.44
C ASN A 423 1.67 -10.19 -0.18
N ASP A 424 1.72 -10.80 1.00
CA ASP A 424 1.44 -10.14 2.29
C ASP A 424 2.49 -9.09 2.72
N GLU A 425 3.54 -8.90 1.93
CA GLU A 425 4.55 -7.87 2.13
C GLU A 425 4.45 -6.74 1.10
N GLU A 426 3.33 -6.66 0.37
CA GLU A 426 3.08 -5.68 -0.70
C GLU A 426 4.03 -5.81 -1.91
N GLN A 427 4.73 -6.94 -2.04
CA GLN A 427 5.64 -7.22 -3.16
C GLN A 427 4.86 -7.78 -4.35
N THR A 428 5.17 -7.27 -5.56
CA THR A 428 4.61 -7.80 -6.82
C THR A 428 5.30 -9.10 -7.22
N ASN A 429 4.98 -9.64 -8.40
CA ASN A 429 5.75 -10.76 -8.98
C ASN A 429 7.18 -10.38 -9.39
N VAL A 430 7.56 -9.10 -9.32
CA VAL A 430 8.90 -8.59 -9.62
C VAL A 430 9.57 -8.18 -8.30
N PRO A 431 10.69 -8.81 -7.89
CA PRO A 431 11.20 -8.71 -6.52
C PRO A 431 11.55 -7.29 -6.02
N HIS A 432 11.92 -6.38 -6.92
CA HIS A 432 12.29 -5.00 -6.61
C HIS A 432 11.13 -4.00 -6.78
N ILE A 433 9.94 -4.47 -7.16
CA ILE A 433 8.75 -3.64 -7.37
C ILE A 433 7.65 -4.04 -6.40
N TYR A 434 7.12 -3.05 -5.69
CA TYR A 434 6.07 -3.19 -4.69
C TYR A 434 4.87 -2.32 -5.09
N ALA A 435 3.69 -2.62 -4.58
CA ALA A 435 2.48 -1.85 -4.84
C ALA A 435 1.73 -1.57 -3.54
N ILE A 436 1.18 -0.35 -3.38
CA ILE A 436 0.43 0.04 -2.18
C ILE A 436 -0.81 0.85 -2.52
N GLY A 437 -1.78 0.84 -1.61
CA GLY A 437 -3.03 1.59 -1.74
C GLY A 437 -3.97 1.00 -2.77
N ASP A 438 -4.79 1.85 -3.38
CA ASP A 438 -5.99 1.41 -4.09
C ASP A 438 -5.71 0.56 -5.34
N ILE A 439 -4.48 0.51 -5.86
CA ILE A 439 -4.15 -0.36 -7.00
C ILE A 439 -4.05 -1.85 -6.64
N LEU A 440 -4.05 -2.19 -5.36
CA LEU A 440 -3.91 -3.54 -4.84
C LEU A 440 -5.15 -4.39 -5.10
N GLU A 441 -4.95 -5.64 -5.53
CA GLU A 441 -6.05 -6.60 -5.63
C GLU A 441 -6.49 -7.12 -4.25
N GLY A 442 -7.81 -7.14 -4.00
CA GLY A 442 -8.39 -7.77 -2.81
C GLY A 442 -8.10 -7.05 -1.48
N LYS A 443 -7.67 -5.78 -1.52
CA LYS A 443 -7.41 -4.95 -0.34
C LYS A 443 -8.40 -3.77 -0.29
N TRP A 444 -8.59 -3.21 0.89
CA TRP A 444 -9.49 -2.07 1.11
C TRP A 444 -8.90 -0.76 0.60
N GLU A 445 -9.69 -0.03 -0.21
CA GLU A 445 -9.33 1.24 -0.86
C GLU A 445 -9.53 2.42 0.10
N LEU A 446 -8.74 2.47 1.18
CA LEU A 446 -8.87 3.45 2.25
C LEU A 446 -7.55 4.18 2.52
N THR A 447 -7.64 5.50 2.74
CA THR A 447 -6.46 6.34 2.99
C THR A 447 -5.62 5.88 4.19
N PRO A 448 -6.18 5.54 5.36
CA PRO A 448 -5.38 5.05 6.49
C PRO A 448 -4.66 3.73 6.16
N VAL A 449 -5.30 2.85 5.38
CA VAL A 449 -4.70 1.59 4.91
C VAL A 449 -3.50 1.89 4.02
N ALA A 450 -3.65 2.78 3.04
CA ALA A 450 -2.57 3.19 2.14
C ALA A 450 -1.39 3.83 2.88
N ILE A 451 -1.67 4.73 3.84
CA ILE A 451 -0.64 5.39 4.67
C ILE A 451 0.13 4.34 5.49
N GLN A 452 -0.60 3.43 6.16
CA GLN A 452 0.02 2.44 7.02
C GLN A 452 0.84 1.42 6.22
N ALA A 453 0.30 0.94 5.09
CA ALA A 453 1.03 0.06 4.17
C ALA A 453 2.34 0.71 3.69
N GLY A 454 2.29 1.98 3.27
CA GLY A 454 3.48 2.71 2.84
C GLY A 454 4.54 2.85 3.93
N LYS A 455 4.15 3.22 5.16
CA LYS A 455 5.09 3.33 6.29
C LYS A 455 5.70 1.97 6.66
N LEU A 456 4.88 0.94 6.82
CA LEU A 456 5.34 -0.40 7.21
C LEU A 456 6.25 -1.01 6.14
N LEU A 457 5.91 -0.82 4.86
CA LEU A 457 6.76 -1.28 3.75
C LEU A 457 8.13 -0.60 3.77
N ALA A 458 8.20 0.73 3.87
CA ALA A 458 9.47 1.45 3.96
C ALA A 458 10.35 0.93 5.12
N ARG A 459 9.73 0.67 6.28
CA ARG A 459 10.39 0.10 7.46
C ARG A 459 10.88 -1.32 7.23
N ARG A 460 10.11 -2.20 6.57
CA ARG A 460 10.58 -3.55 6.22
C ARG A 460 11.78 -3.48 5.27
N LEU A 461 11.70 -2.63 4.24
CA LEU A 461 12.72 -2.54 3.20
C LEU A 461 14.06 -1.98 3.71
N TYR A 462 14.02 -1.07 4.69
CA TYR A 462 15.18 -0.27 5.06
C TYR A 462 15.50 -0.23 6.56
N ALA A 463 14.65 -0.81 7.42
CA ALA A 463 14.85 -0.86 8.88
C ALA A 463 14.80 -2.28 9.49
N GLY A 464 14.60 -3.35 8.71
CA GLY A 464 14.88 -4.73 9.14
C GLY A 464 13.96 -5.37 10.20
N ALA A 465 12.66 -5.00 10.24
CA ALA A 465 11.55 -5.54 11.06
C ALA A 465 11.74 -5.61 12.61
N SER A 466 10.72 -5.16 13.34
CA SER A 466 10.90 -4.30 14.50
C SER A 466 9.92 -4.55 15.65
N LEU A 467 9.54 -5.80 15.87
CA LEU A 467 8.67 -6.17 16.99
C LEU A 467 9.52 -6.59 18.20
N LYS A 468 9.09 -6.22 19.41
CA LYS A 468 9.66 -6.65 20.69
C LYS A 468 8.58 -7.41 21.46
N VAL A 469 8.88 -8.61 21.94
CA VAL A 469 7.92 -9.45 22.66
C VAL A 469 8.38 -9.63 24.09
N TYR A 470 7.68 -9.03 25.05
CA TYR A 470 7.94 -9.23 26.47
C TYR A 470 7.06 -10.35 27.00
N HIS A 471 7.59 -11.16 27.91
CA HIS A 471 6.88 -12.31 28.48
C HIS A 471 7.39 -12.67 29.88
N SER A 472 6.51 -13.23 30.71
CA SER A 472 6.86 -13.68 32.06
C SER A 472 5.89 -14.75 32.55
N LEU A 473 6.38 -15.71 33.34
CA LEU A 473 5.54 -16.55 34.19
C LEU A 473 5.26 -15.80 35.51
N PHE A 474 4.12 -16.06 36.13
CA PHE A 474 3.79 -15.46 37.42
C PHE A 474 3.04 -16.46 38.32
N TRP A 475 3.15 -16.28 39.63
CA TRP A 475 2.46 -17.10 40.63
C TRP A 475 1.40 -16.27 41.34
N PRO A 476 0.09 -16.52 41.10
CA PRO A 476 -0.97 -15.86 41.86
C PRO A 476 -0.81 -16.10 43.36
N LEU A 477 -0.96 -15.05 44.19
CA LEU A 477 -0.84 -15.21 45.64
C LEU A 477 -1.83 -16.24 46.19
N GLU A 478 -3.05 -16.28 45.66
CA GLU A 478 -4.09 -17.27 46.01
C GLU A 478 -3.65 -18.72 45.76
N PHE A 479 -2.63 -18.95 44.93
CA PHE A 479 -2.12 -20.28 44.59
C PHE A 479 -1.02 -20.77 45.54
N THR A 480 -0.50 -19.89 46.40
CA THR A 480 0.60 -20.19 47.34
C THR A 480 0.14 -21.14 48.45
N VAL A 481 -0.90 -20.78 49.21
CA VAL A 481 -1.47 -21.59 50.30
C VAL A 481 -1.94 -22.99 49.85
N PRO A 482 -2.67 -23.15 48.72
CA PRO A 482 -3.05 -24.47 48.22
C PRO A 482 -1.90 -25.23 47.52
N ASN A 483 -0.67 -24.70 47.54
CA ASN A 483 0.53 -25.30 46.96
C ASN A 483 0.38 -25.68 45.47
N ARG A 484 -0.21 -24.78 44.67
CA ARG A 484 -0.31 -24.94 43.21
C ARG A 484 0.99 -24.49 42.56
N ASP A 485 1.35 -25.15 41.45
CA ASP A 485 2.58 -24.89 40.68
C ASP A 485 2.74 -23.39 40.33
N ASN A 486 3.89 -22.84 40.68
CA ASN A 486 4.24 -21.44 40.59
C ASN A 486 4.66 -20.96 39.18
N ASN A 487 4.72 -21.87 38.20
CA ASN A 487 5.17 -21.61 36.84
C ASN A 487 4.12 -21.98 35.77
N LYS A 488 2.83 -21.95 36.14
CA LYS A 488 1.72 -22.27 35.21
C LYS A 488 1.00 -21.07 34.60
N CYS A 489 0.95 -19.92 35.28
CA CYS A 489 0.32 -18.72 34.74
C CYS A 489 1.33 -17.92 33.92
N TYR A 490 0.88 -17.33 32.81
CA TYR A 490 1.74 -16.72 31.79
C TYR A 490 1.17 -15.39 31.29
N SER A 491 2.06 -14.43 31.05
CA SER A 491 1.74 -13.12 30.50
C SER A 491 2.66 -12.78 29.33
N LYS A 492 2.13 -12.06 28.33
CA LYS A 492 2.89 -11.61 27.17
C LYS A 492 2.29 -10.32 26.58
N ILE A 493 3.16 -9.41 26.18
CA ILE A 493 2.82 -8.25 25.36
C ILE A 493 3.70 -8.19 24.11
N ILE A 494 3.12 -7.70 23.02
CA ILE A 494 3.79 -7.50 21.74
C ILE A 494 3.88 -5.99 21.50
N CYS A 495 5.09 -5.49 21.43
CA CYS A 495 5.40 -4.08 21.24
C CYS A 495 5.94 -3.85 19.84
N ASN A 496 5.49 -2.76 19.22
CA ASN A 496 6.05 -2.29 17.96
C ASN A 496 7.15 -1.26 18.25
N LYS A 497 8.43 -1.65 18.08
CA LYS A 497 9.60 -0.77 18.33
C LYS A 497 9.56 0.50 17.47
N LEU A 498 8.88 0.47 16.32
CA LEU A 498 8.78 1.62 15.41
C LEU A 498 7.56 2.50 15.68
N ASP A 499 6.80 2.20 16.72
CA ASP A 499 5.64 2.97 17.18
C ASP A 499 5.76 3.21 18.69
N ASN A 500 6.90 3.72 19.14
CA ASN A 500 7.20 4.00 20.56
C ASN A 500 6.91 2.82 21.50
N ASP A 501 7.29 1.60 21.10
CA ASP A 501 6.95 0.35 21.80
C ASP A 501 5.44 0.21 22.12
N ARG A 502 4.57 0.74 21.25
CA ARG A 502 3.11 0.59 21.36
C ARG A 502 2.75 -0.87 21.49
N VAL A 503 1.92 -1.18 22.47
CA VAL A 503 1.38 -2.51 22.71
C VAL A 503 0.32 -2.78 21.64
N ILE A 504 0.68 -3.65 20.70
CA ILE A 504 -0.19 -4.10 19.59
C ILE A 504 -0.78 -5.49 19.84
N GLY A 505 -0.33 -6.18 20.88
CA GLY A 505 -0.88 -7.46 21.32
C GLY A 505 -0.71 -7.66 22.82
N PHE A 506 -1.72 -8.23 23.47
CA PHE A 506 -1.78 -8.51 24.90
C PHE A 506 -2.33 -9.92 25.11
N HIS A 507 -1.65 -10.72 25.94
CA HIS A 507 -2.04 -12.09 26.23
C HIS A 507 -1.86 -12.39 27.72
N TYR A 508 -2.86 -13.00 28.33
CA TYR A 508 -2.87 -13.36 29.73
C TYR A 508 -3.48 -14.76 29.90
N LEU A 509 -2.76 -15.62 30.63
CA LEU A 509 -3.19 -16.96 31.02
C LEU A 509 -3.07 -17.05 32.54
N GLY A 510 -4.19 -16.96 33.25
CA GLY A 510 -4.26 -17.03 34.70
C GLY A 510 -5.68 -16.80 35.22
N PRO A 511 -5.90 -16.78 36.54
CA PRO A 511 -7.20 -16.48 37.14
C PRO A 511 -7.75 -15.11 36.70
N ASN A 512 -9.08 -14.98 36.63
CA ASN A 512 -9.78 -13.72 36.35
C ASN A 512 -9.38 -13.05 35.02
N ALA A 513 -9.04 -13.84 33.99
CA ALA A 513 -8.51 -13.32 32.72
C ALA A 513 -9.40 -12.29 32.01
N GLY A 514 -10.73 -12.42 32.12
CA GLY A 514 -11.68 -11.44 31.57
C GLY A 514 -11.54 -10.07 32.23
N GLU A 515 -11.53 -10.05 33.57
CA GLU A 515 -11.40 -8.82 34.36
C GLU A 515 -10.06 -8.11 34.12
N VAL A 516 -8.97 -8.87 34.07
CA VAL A 516 -7.63 -8.33 33.77
C VAL A 516 -7.60 -7.75 32.36
N THR A 517 -8.09 -8.49 31.36
CA THR A 517 -7.95 -8.09 29.95
C THR A 517 -8.84 -6.90 29.59
N GLN A 518 -10.03 -6.76 30.21
CA GLN A 518 -10.99 -5.71 29.89
C GLN A 518 -10.41 -4.30 30.03
N GLY A 519 -9.67 -4.04 31.12
CA GLY A 519 -9.02 -2.74 31.36
C GLY A 519 -7.91 -2.43 30.34
N TYR A 520 -7.02 -3.40 30.09
CA TYR A 520 -5.96 -3.24 29.09
C TYR A 520 -6.49 -3.11 27.66
N GLY A 521 -7.64 -3.73 27.35
CA GLY A 521 -8.32 -3.56 26.06
C GLY A 521 -8.74 -2.12 25.79
N VAL A 522 -9.16 -1.38 26.83
CA VAL A 522 -9.43 0.06 26.73
C VAL A 522 -8.12 0.84 26.56
N ALA A 523 -7.11 0.55 27.38
CA ALA A 523 -5.81 1.22 27.30
C ALA A 523 -5.14 1.06 25.92
N MET A 524 -5.21 -0.13 25.32
CA MET A 524 -4.69 -0.38 23.96
C MET A 524 -5.40 0.48 22.90
N LYS A 525 -6.72 0.69 23.03
CA LYS A 525 -7.46 1.62 22.17
C LYS A 525 -7.02 3.07 22.36
N CYS A 526 -6.63 3.44 23.58
CA CYS A 526 -6.05 4.75 23.91
C CYS A 526 -4.58 4.90 23.53
N GLY A 527 -3.94 3.87 22.95
CA GLY A 527 -2.55 3.95 22.48
C GLY A 527 -1.51 3.52 23.50
N LEU A 528 -1.83 2.57 24.39
CA LEU A 528 -0.91 1.99 25.37
C LEU A 528 0.47 1.64 24.78
N THR A 529 1.53 2.06 25.46
CA THR A 529 2.94 1.78 25.16
C THR A 529 3.60 0.98 26.28
N LYS A 530 4.75 0.34 26.00
CA LYS A 530 5.54 -0.34 27.03
C LYS A 530 5.99 0.61 28.15
N GLU A 531 6.41 1.81 27.80
CA GLU A 531 6.81 2.83 28.78
C GLU A 531 5.67 3.21 29.73
N GLN A 532 4.45 3.35 29.22
CA GLN A 532 3.27 3.61 30.06
C GLN A 532 2.96 2.44 31.00
N LEU A 533 3.17 1.19 30.56
CA LEU A 533 3.05 0.03 31.44
C LEU A 533 4.10 0.06 32.57
N ASP A 534 5.35 0.36 32.25
CA ASP A 534 6.46 0.38 33.21
C ASP A 534 6.36 1.52 34.22
N ASN A 535 5.78 2.65 33.79
CA ASN A 535 5.52 3.80 34.67
C ASN A 535 4.22 3.66 35.49
N THR A 536 3.40 2.64 35.22
CA THR A 536 2.18 2.39 36.00
C THR A 536 2.54 1.62 37.26
N ILE A 537 2.16 2.15 38.43
CA ILE A 537 2.37 1.46 39.70
C ILE A 537 1.39 0.29 39.83
N GLY A 538 1.93 -0.93 40.00
CA GLY A 538 1.14 -2.13 40.26
C GLY A 538 0.37 -2.05 41.58
N ILE A 539 -0.88 -2.52 41.59
CA ILE A 539 -1.66 -2.73 42.82
C ILE A 539 -1.28 -4.09 43.37
N HIS A 540 -0.72 -4.12 44.58
CA HIS A 540 -0.18 -5.34 45.18
C HIS A 540 -1.03 -5.81 46.38
N PRO A 541 -1.36 -7.12 46.50
CA PRO A 541 -1.07 -8.21 45.56
C PRO A 541 -2.20 -8.41 44.52
N THR A 542 -1.88 -8.36 43.22
CA THR A 542 -2.83 -8.68 42.15
C THR A 542 -2.16 -9.40 40.98
N CYS A 543 -2.87 -10.29 40.27
CA CYS A 543 -2.28 -10.95 39.10
C CYS A 543 -1.96 -9.98 37.95
N ALA A 544 -2.70 -8.86 37.85
CA ALA A 544 -2.53 -7.89 36.78
C ALA A 544 -1.25 -7.05 36.91
N GLU A 545 -0.65 -6.99 38.10
CA GLU A 545 0.54 -6.19 38.37
C GLU A 545 1.77 -6.65 37.56
N ILE A 546 1.81 -7.92 37.15
CA ILE A 546 2.92 -8.50 36.38
C ILE A 546 3.25 -7.70 35.11
N PHE A 547 2.25 -7.07 34.48
CA PHE A 547 2.44 -6.28 33.26
C PHE A 547 3.22 -4.98 33.49
N THR A 548 3.34 -4.52 34.73
CA THR A 548 4.09 -3.31 35.11
C THR A 548 5.57 -3.57 35.35
N THR A 549 6.00 -4.84 35.42
CA THR A 549 7.37 -5.24 35.78
C THR A 549 8.00 -6.19 34.77
N MET A 550 7.48 -6.28 33.54
CA MET A 550 7.99 -7.22 32.53
C MET A 550 9.26 -6.70 31.85
N GLU A 551 10.39 -7.36 32.08
CA GLU A 551 11.67 -6.95 31.47
C GLU A 551 12.18 -7.94 30.41
N VAL A 552 11.92 -9.24 30.61
CA VAL A 552 12.45 -10.30 29.75
C VAL A 552 11.74 -10.32 28.40
N THR A 553 12.53 -10.41 27.33
CA THR A 553 12.03 -10.52 25.96
C THR A 553 12.30 -11.89 25.36
N LYS A 554 11.41 -12.35 24.46
CA LYS A 554 11.66 -13.61 23.73
C LYS A 554 12.98 -13.61 22.97
N SER A 555 13.38 -12.46 22.43
CA SER A 555 14.65 -12.29 21.72
C SER A 555 15.88 -12.33 22.63
N SER A 556 15.73 -12.00 23.92
CA SER A 556 16.84 -12.06 24.88
C SER A 556 17.15 -13.48 25.37
N GLY A 557 16.20 -14.42 25.23
CA GLY A 557 16.37 -15.80 25.72
C GLY A 557 16.52 -15.93 27.23
N GLY A 558 16.22 -14.86 27.99
CA GLY A 558 16.31 -14.86 29.45
C GLY A 558 15.31 -15.82 30.10
N ASP A 559 15.65 -16.28 31.31
CA ASP A 559 14.75 -17.11 32.11
C ASP A 559 13.53 -16.28 32.55
N ILE A 560 12.35 -16.88 32.45
CA ILE A 560 11.06 -16.27 32.78
C ILE A 560 10.37 -16.99 33.95
N THR A 561 11.01 -18.01 34.53
CA THR A 561 10.47 -18.75 35.66
C THR A 561 10.46 -17.90 36.92
N GLN A 562 9.45 -18.11 37.76
CA GLN A 562 9.41 -17.49 39.08
C GLN A 562 10.19 -18.34 40.06
N ALA A 563 11.24 -17.76 40.65
CA ALA A 563 11.84 -18.29 41.86
C ALA A 563 10.83 -18.11 43.00
N GLY A 564 10.50 -19.19 43.71
CA GLY A 564 9.64 -19.08 44.90
C GLY A 564 10.28 -18.14 45.92
N CYS A 565 9.46 -17.34 46.60
CA CYS A 565 9.81 -16.80 47.92
C CYS A 565 9.52 -17.85 48.99
#